data_AF-E4ZDN9-F1
#
_entry.id   AF-E4ZDN9-F1
#
_cell.length_a   1.000
_cell.length_b   1.000
_cell.length_c   1.000
_cell.angle_alpha   90.00
_cell.angle_beta   90.00
_cell.angle_gamma   90.00
#
_symmetry.space_group_name_H-M   'P 1'
#
loop_
_entity.id
_entity.type
_entity.pdbx_description
1 polymer ?
#
loop_
_entity_poly.entity_id
_entity_poly.type
_entity_poly.pdbx_seq_one_letter_code
_entity_poly.pdbx_strand_id
1 'polypeptide(L)' 'MASVVIRNLSETTHNAIKFRARAAGRSTEAEIRLILDNIAKAQQTVRLGSMLASIGQEVDGVELDNVRDFDTKNRVSFG' A
#
# COMPACT_ATOMS: atom_id res chain seq x y z
N MET A 1 -7.61 11.48 -1.77
CA MET A 1 -6.29 11.52 -1.10
C MET A 1 -6.46 10.95 0.29
N ALA A 2 -5.63 10.00 0.71
CA ALA A 2 -5.65 9.53 2.09
C ALA A 2 -5.01 10.59 3.00
N SER A 3 -5.58 10.80 4.18
CA SER A 3 -5.07 11.73 5.18
C SER A 3 -4.93 11.03 6.53
N VAL A 4 -3.93 11.46 7.31
CA VAL A 4 -3.68 10.94 8.66
C VAL A 4 -3.36 12.11 9.58
N VAL A 5 -3.84 12.05 10.82
CA VAL A 5 -3.55 13.05 11.86
C VAL A 5 -2.87 12.35 13.03
N ILE A 6 -1.65 12.78 13.35
CA ILE A 6 -0.91 12.31 14.51
C ILE A 6 -1.11 13.33 15.63
N ARG A 7 -1.82 12.93 16.70
CA ARG A 7 -2.04 13.76 17.89
C ARG A 7 -0.97 13.47 18.94
N ASN A 8 -0.71 14.45 19.80
CA ASN A 8 0.23 14.36 20.92
C ASN A 8 1.65 13.95 20.50
N LEU A 9 2.11 14.41 19.32
CA LEU A 9 3.50 14.26 18.92
C LEU A 9 4.37 15.12 19.82
N SER A 10 5.41 14.54 20.42
CA SER A 10 6.35 15.29 21.26
C SER A 10 6.93 16.47 20.48
N GLU A 11 7.02 17.64 21.13
CA GLU A 11 7.62 18.85 20.54
C GLU A 11 9.04 18.61 20.00
N THR A 12 9.83 17.80 20.70
CA THR A 12 11.19 17.42 20.28
C THR A 12 11.18 16.72 18.92
N THR A 13 10.33 15.72 18.74
CA THR A 13 10.17 15.01 17.47
C THR A 13 9.62 15.92 16.37
N HIS A 14 8.61 16.74 16.68
CA HIS A 14 8.05 17.68 15.72
C HIS A 14 9.12 18.66 15.20
N ASN A 15 9.94 19.21 16.10
CA ASN A 15 11.03 20.11 15.73
C ASN A 15 12.16 19.41 14.96
N ALA A 16 12.51 18.17 15.31
CA ALA A 16 13.49 17.38 14.57
C ALA A 16 13.05 17.13 13.12
N ILE A 17 11.78 16.77 12.90
CA ILE A 17 11.22 16.58 11.54
C ILE A 17 11.21 17.91 10.78
N LYS A 18 10.80 19.01 11.44
CA LYS A 18 10.79 20.34 10.82
C LYS A 18 12.19 20.80 10.40
N PHE A 19 13.21 20.54 11.22
CA PHE A 19 14.60 20.82 10.88
C PHE A 19 15.06 20.00 9.68
N ARG A 20 14.78 18.69 9.68
CA ARG A 20 15.09 17.79 8.57
C ARG A 20 14.43 18.23 7.26
N ALA A 21 13.16 18.63 7.31
CA ALA A 21 12.43 19.12 6.14
C ALA A 21 13.06 20.39 5.55
N ARG A 22 13.44 21.35 6.42
CA ARG A 22 14.16 22.57 5.99
C ARG A 22 15.50 22.26 5.35
N ALA A 23 16.28 21.36 5.94
CA ALA A 23 17.56 20.92 5.37
C ALA A 23 17.39 20.27 3.99
N ALA A 24 16.27 19.57 3.77
CA ALA A 24 15.94 18.94 2.49
C ALA A 24 15.23 19.89 1.48
N GLY A 25 14.95 21.15 1.85
CA GLY A 25 14.20 22.09 0.98
C GLY A 25 12.74 21.72 0.75
N ARG A 26 12.10 21.04 1.72
CA ARG A 26 10.71 20.55 1.63
C ARG A 26 9.84 21.08 2.76
N SER A 27 8.52 21.00 2.59
CA SER A 27 7.59 21.20 3.70
C SER A 27 7.67 20.02 4.68
N THR A 28 7.31 20.27 5.96
CA THR A 28 7.27 19.21 6.98
C THR A 28 6.37 18.06 6.56
N GLU A 29 5.20 18.36 5.96
CA GLU A 29 4.27 17.34 5.47
C GLU A 29 4.88 16.51 4.34
N ALA A 30 5.58 17.14 3.39
CA ALA A 30 6.26 16.43 2.32
C ALA A 30 7.36 15.51 2.85
N GLU A 31 8.09 15.94 3.89
CA GLU A 31 9.12 15.11 4.52
C GLU A 31 8.50 13.93 5.30
N ILE A 32 7.40 14.13 6.03
CA ILE A 32 6.66 13.04 6.69
C ILE A 32 6.19 12.01 5.66
N ARG A 33 5.58 12.48 4.56
CA ARG A 33 5.11 11.60 3.48
C ARG A 33 6.26 10.78 2.90
N LEU A 34 7.40 11.41 2.64
CA LEU A 34 8.57 10.70 2.11
C LEU A 34 9.11 9.64 3.06
N ILE A 35 9.18 9.94 4.37
CA ILE A 35 9.64 8.97 5.38
C ILE A 35 8.72 7.75 5.38
N LEU A 36 7.40 7.96 5.39
CA LEU A 36 6.42 6.88 5.40
C LEU A 36 6.45 6.09 4.09
N ASP A 37 6.55 6.75 2.94
CA ASP A 37 6.63 6.09 1.63
C ASP A 37 7.88 5.22 1.51
N ASN A 38 9.02 5.67 2.03
CA ASN A 38 10.25 4.89 2.00
C ASN A 38 10.14 3.62 2.85
N ILE A 39 9.50 3.71 4.03
CA ILE A 39 9.25 2.54 4.88
C ILE A 39 8.25 1.60 4.19
N ALA A 40 7.16 2.13 3.64
CA ALA A 40 6.15 1.34 2.95
C ALA A 40 6.72 0.60 1.74
N LYS A 41 7.56 1.26 0.93
CA LYS A 41 8.27 0.65 -0.20
C LYS A 41 9.21 -0.46 0.24
N ALA A 42 9.94 -0.26 1.34
CA ALA A 42 10.82 -1.30 1.87
C ALA A 42 10.05 -2.53 2.37
N GLN A 43 8.82 -2.35 2.84
CA GLN A 43 7.92 -3.44 3.26
C GLN A 43 7.18 -4.10 2.10
N GLN A 44 7.10 -3.45 0.93
CA GLN A 44 6.39 -3.96 -0.22
C GLN A 44 7.24 -5.00 -0.97
N THR A 45 7.36 -6.19 -0.36
CA THR A 45 8.22 -7.29 -0.82
C THR A 45 7.85 -7.78 -2.23
N VAL A 46 6.56 -7.78 -2.57
CA VAL A 46 6.08 -8.21 -3.90
C VAL A 46 5.00 -7.29 -4.45
N ARG A 47 5.20 -6.81 -5.67
CA ARG A 47 4.16 -6.12 -6.45
C ARG A 47 3.31 -7.17 -7.18
N LEU A 48 2.47 -7.90 -6.42
CA LEU A 48 1.73 -9.09 -6.91
C LEU A 48 1.00 -8.83 -8.24
N GLY A 49 0.29 -7.72 -8.37
CA GLY A 49 -0.40 -7.38 -9.63
C GLY A 49 0.56 -7.23 -10.81
N SER A 50 1.72 -6.60 -10.62
CA SER A 50 2.74 -6.50 -11.67
C SER A 50 3.39 -7.84 -11.99
N MET A 51 3.60 -8.69 -10.98
CA MET A 51 4.12 -10.04 -11.16
C MET A 51 3.15 -10.91 -11.99
N LEU A 52 1.87 -10.94 -11.60
CA LEU A 52 0.83 -11.65 -12.35
C LEU A 52 0.64 -11.07 -13.76
N ALA A 53 0.70 -9.75 -13.91
CA ALA A 53 0.65 -9.11 -15.22
C ALA A 53 1.83 -9.53 -16.10
N SER A 54 3.04 -9.67 -15.54
CA SER A 54 4.22 -10.13 -16.28
C SER A 54 4.02 -11.58 -16.77
N ILE A 55 3.52 -12.46 -15.89
CA ILE A 55 3.17 -13.84 -16.27
C ILE A 55 2.11 -13.85 -17.39
N GLY A 56 1.07 -13.02 -17.28
CA GLY A 56 0.04 -12.90 -18.30
C GLY A 56 0.59 -12.42 -19.65
N GLN A 57 1.50 -11.45 -19.66
CA GLN A 57 2.14 -10.96 -20.89
C GLN A 57 3.06 -12.01 -21.53
N GLU A 58 3.76 -12.82 -20.73
CA GLU A 58 4.61 -13.92 -21.24
C GLU A 58 3.82 -14.99 -21.99
N VAL A 59 2.53 -15.16 -21.67
CA VAL A 59 1.63 -16.14 -22.31
C VAL A 59 0.60 -15.51 -23.26
N ASP A 60 0.75 -14.22 -23.59
CA ASP A 60 -0.18 -13.43 -24.42
C ASP A 60 -1.63 -13.36 -23.89
N GLY A 61 -1.76 -13.46 -22.57
CA GLY A 61 -3.04 -13.47 -21.87
C GLY A 61 -3.70 -14.86 -21.82
N VAL A 62 -4.57 -15.03 -20.82
CA VAL A 62 -5.37 -16.24 -20.66
C VAL A 62 -6.79 -15.86 -20.26
N GLU A 63 -7.77 -16.55 -20.82
CA GLU A 63 -9.14 -16.57 -20.31
C GLU A 63 -9.33 -17.91 -19.59
N LEU A 64 -9.68 -17.85 -18.31
CA LEU A 64 -9.87 -19.04 -17.48
C LEU A 64 -11.35 -19.35 -17.37
N ASP A 65 -11.70 -20.62 -17.54
CA ASP A 65 -13.08 -21.07 -17.36
C ASP A 65 -13.56 -20.81 -15.92
N ASN A 66 -14.82 -20.38 -15.79
CA ASN A 66 -15.46 -20.21 -14.48
C ASN A 66 -15.94 -21.57 -13.96
N VAL A 67 -15.01 -22.36 -13.41
CA VAL A 67 -15.28 -23.71 -12.88
C VAL A 67 -15.87 -23.68 -11.46
N ARG A 68 -16.48 -22.58 -11.01
CA ARG A 68 -17.16 -22.58 -9.72
C ARG A 68 -18.31 -23.58 -9.75
N ASP A 69 -18.20 -24.63 -8.94
CA ASP A 69 -19.29 -25.55 -8.70
C ASP A 69 -20.37 -24.83 -7.88
N PHE A 70 -21.56 -24.70 -8.47
CA PHE A 70 -22.73 -24.13 -7.82
C PHE A 70 -23.63 -25.20 -7.20
N ASP A 71 -23.11 -26.40 -6.87
CA ASP A 71 -23.92 -27.41 -6.20
C ASP A 71 -24.58 -26.82 -4.94
N THR A 72 -25.90 -26.63 -5.06
CA THR A 72 -26.75 -25.95 -4.08
C THR A 72 -26.96 -26.77 -2.82
N LYS A 73 -26.42 -28.00 -2.78
CA LYS A 73 -26.50 -28.89 -1.62
C LYS A 73 -25.70 -28.43 -0.41
N ASN A 74 -24.71 -27.54 -0.58
CA ASN A 74 -23.87 -27.06 0.51
C ASN A 74 -24.00 -25.55 0.76
N ARG A 75 -25.23 -25.02 0.70
CA ARG A 75 -25.50 -23.63 1.12
C ARG A 75 -25.20 -23.49 2.60
N VAL A 76 -24.08 -22.84 2.93
CA VAL A 76 -23.80 -22.40 4.29
C VAL A 76 -24.81 -21.30 4.64
N SER A 77 -25.74 -21.60 5.54
CA SER A 77 -26.71 -20.65 6.05
C SER A 77 -26.02 -19.77 7.09
N PHE A 78 -25.86 -18.47 6.81
CA PHE A 78 -25.49 -17.47 7.80
C PHE A 78 -26.79 -16.95 8.45
N GLY A 79 -27.44 -17.85 9.21
CA GLY A 79 -28.53 -17.49 10.11
C GLY A 79 -28.00 -17.02 11.45
#